data_AF-A0AA42VPC8-F1
#
_entry.id   AF-A0AA42VPC8-F1
#
_cell.length_a   1.000
_cell.length_b   1.000
_cell.length_c   1.000
_cell.angle_alpha   90.00
_cell.angle_beta   90.00
_cell.angle_gamma   90.00
#
_symmetry.space_group_name_H-M   'P 1'
#
loop_
_entity.id
_entity.type
_entity.pdbx_description
1 polymer ?
#
loop_
_entity_poly.entity_id
_entity_poly.type
_entity_poly.pdbx_seq_one_letter_code
_entity_poly.pdbx_strand_id
1 'polypeptide(L)'
;MASLYRAFGEWLLVKNVATGALPKVAVRAVSFFRAIDLDGDTHQPIVAADLLRIFDSKQLRAYLNVTRFICERYGFQIDEKARAAARDQALIERGLQESASKPWAGYLTDYKAWLMGRPSRTQAQYLRTAQAFCESIELSGPFTQEHLVKYLVSAPGSRANLSVWVSFVRTQYSWTVTMPPKLAQKPALKRDALTLVDLLQRVSVPGSATDEDLAATVALVYGFDLGALRRQVVGVTDTGDLNTRDGVVVVQNELKEIVAEWARRVF
;
A
#
# COMPACT_ATOMS: atom_id res chain seq x y z
N MET A 1 -2.63 -40.19 -2.22
CA MET A 1 -2.92 -39.38 -1.03
C MET A 1 -3.00 -40.18 0.28
N ALA A 2 -3.59 -41.38 0.31
CA ALA A 2 -3.33 -42.36 1.40
C ALA A 2 -1.81 -42.60 1.60
N SER A 3 -1.04 -42.51 0.52
CA SER A 3 0.43 -42.49 0.52
C SER A 3 1.06 -41.29 1.27
N LEU A 4 0.47 -40.09 1.20
CA LEU A 4 0.99 -38.89 1.85
C LEU A 4 0.71 -38.92 3.36
N TYR A 5 -0.50 -39.34 3.75
CA TYR A 5 -0.84 -39.57 5.16
C TYR A 5 0.01 -40.69 5.79
N ARG A 6 0.22 -41.79 5.05
CA ARG A 6 1.13 -42.87 5.49
C ARG A 6 2.56 -42.36 5.67
N ALA A 7 3.08 -41.62 4.69
CA ALA A 7 4.42 -41.04 4.77
C ALA A 7 4.55 -40.06 5.93
N PHE A 8 3.48 -39.33 6.29
CA PHE A 8 3.46 -38.52 7.50
C PHE A 8 3.59 -39.37 8.77
N GLY A 9 2.87 -40.49 8.86
CA GLY A 9 3.00 -41.43 9.98
C GLY A 9 4.43 -41.97 10.14
N GLU A 10 5.05 -42.38 9.04
CA GLU A 10 6.45 -42.84 9.02
C GLU A 10 7.41 -41.72 9.45
N TRP A 11 7.25 -40.51 8.90
CA TRP A 11 8.04 -39.33 9.28
C TRP A 11 7.86 -38.98 10.76
N LEU A 12 6.64 -39.08 11.29
CA LEU A 12 6.32 -38.75 12.68
C LEU A 12 7.08 -39.66 13.66
N LEU A 13 7.18 -40.96 13.33
CA LEU A 13 7.93 -41.96 14.11
C LEU A 13 9.44 -41.72 14.04
N VAL A 14 9.97 -41.31 12.89
CA VAL A 14 11.41 -41.02 12.72
C VAL A 14 11.83 -39.74 13.44
N LYS A 15 10.98 -38.71 13.44
CA LYS A 15 11.33 -37.37 13.95
C LYS A 15 11.01 -37.16 15.43
N ASN A 16 10.27 -38.05 16.07
CA ASN A 16 9.83 -37.89 17.46
C ASN A 16 10.09 -39.15 18.27
N VAL A 17 10.31 -38.97 19.57
CA VAL A 17 10.35 -40.09 20.51
C VAL A 17 8.97 -40.76 20.54
N ALA A 18 8.94 -42.08 20.38
CA ALA A 18 7.71 -42.86 20.41
C ALA A 18 7.03 -42.74 21.79
N THR A 19 5.96 -41.94 21.84
CA THR A 19 5.13 -41.73 23.04
C THR A 19 3.67 -42.03 22.72
N GLY A 20 2.87 -42.35 23.73
CA GLY A 20 1.43 -42.62 23.58
C GLY A 20 0.62 -41.44 23.02
N ALA A 21 1.21 -40.25 22.88
CA ALA A 21 0.59 -39.08 22.27
C ALA A 21 0.69 -39.07 20.73
N LEU A 22 1.65 -39.77 20.11
CA LEU A 22 1.86 -39.74 18.66
C LEU A 22 0.66 -40.26 17.86
N PRO A 23 -0.04 -41.35 18.25
CA PRO A 23 -1.25 -41.77 17.55
C PRO A 23 -2.34 -40.69 17.54
N LYS A 24 -2.49 -39.92 18.63
CA LYS A 24 -3.45 -38.80 18.70
C LYS A 24 -3.08 -37.69 17.72
N VAL A 25 -1.79 -37.40 17.56
CA VAL A 25 -1.29 -36.44 16.56
C VAL A 25 -1.59 -36.94 15.14
N ALA A 26 -1.34 -38.21 14.85
CA ALA A 26 -1.63 -38.81 13.55
C ALA A 26 -3.12 -38.80 13.21
N VAL A 27 -4.00 -39.15 14.15
CA VAL A 27 -5.46 -39.10 13.96
C VAL A 27 -5.93 -37.68 13.72
N ARG A 28 -5.43 -36.71 14.50
CA ARG A 28 -5.79 -35.30 14.33
C ARG A 28 -5.39 -34.78 12.95
N ALA A 29 -4.26 -35.24 12.39
CA ALA A 29 -3.79 -34.81 11.07
C ALA A 29 -4.69 -35.23 9.91
N VAL A 30 -5.59 -36.21 10.09
CA VAL A 30 -6.48 -36.70 9.01
C VAL A 30 -7.31 -35.57 8.40
N SER A 31 -7.85 -34.67 9.22
CA SER A 31 -8.65 -33.53 8.74
C SER A 31 -7.83 -32.56 7.88
N PHE A 32 -6.54 -32.41 8.17
CA PHE A 32 -5.64 -31.56 7.41
C PHE A 32 -5.38 -32.15 6.01
N PHE A 33 -5.03 -33.44 5.92
CA PHE A 33 -4.84 -34.09 4.62
C PHE A 33 -6.14 -34.16 3.83
N ARG A 34 -7.27 -34.40 4.49
CA ARG A 34 -8.58 -34.37 3.83
C ARG A 34 -8.90 -33.00 3.23
N ALA A 35 -8.55 -31.91 3.92
CA ALA A 35 -8.77 -30.56 3.39
C ALA A 35 -7.90 -30.28 2.16
N ILE A 36 -6.67 -30.82 2.11
CA ILE A 36 -5.84 -30.80 0.90
C ILE A 36 -6.48 -31.64 -0.22
N ASP A 37 -6.97 -32.83 0.09
CA ASP A 37 -7.58 -33.74 -0.91
C ASP A 37 -8.86 -33.18 -1.53
N LEU A 38 -9.65 -32.46 -0.74
CA LEU A 38 -10.89 -31.83 -1.21
C LEU A 38 -10.64 -30.57 -2.04
N ASP A 39 -9.41 -30.07 -2.03
CA ASP A 39 -9.04 -28.87 -2.73
C ASP A 39 -8.49 -29.21 -4.13
N GLY A 40 -9.35 -29.02 -5.15
CA GLY A 40 -9.07 -29.37 -6.54
C GLY A 40 -7.94 -28.57 -7.20
N ASP A 41 -7.54 -27.45 -6.60
CA ASP A 41 -6.50 -26.55 -7.11
C ASP A 41 -5.13 -26.78 -6.44
N THR A 42 -5.00 -27.82 -5.61
CA THR A 42 -3.73 -28.15 -4.95
C THR A 42 -2.71 -28.66 -5.97
N HIS A 43 -1.53 -28.05 -6.00
CA HIS A 43 -0.44 -28.50 -6.87
C HIS A 43 0.14 -29.85 -6.42
N GLN A 44 0.68 -30.60 -7.38
CA GLN A 44 1.50 -31.79 -7.14
C GLN A 44 2.82 -31.64 -7.91
N PRO A 45 3.96 -31.42 -7.24
CA PRO A 45 4.17 -31.36 -5.79
C PRO A 45 3.49 -30.16 -5.10
N ILE A 46 3.12 -30.33 -3.82
CA ILE A 46 2.50 -29.27 -3.00
C ILE A 46 3.50 -28.13 -2.82
N VAL A 47 3.05 -26.88 -2.94
CA VAL A 47 3.83 -25.67 -2.69
C VAL A 47 3.30 -24.86 -1.51
N ALA A 48 4.09 -23.89 -1.03
CA ALA A 48 3.70 -23.03 0.09
C ALA A 48 2.37 -22.28 -0.13
N ALA A 49 2.10 -21.89 -1.38
CA ALA A 49 0.89 -21.17 -1.77
C ALA A 49 -0.38 -22.01 -1.54
N ASP A 50 -0.33 -23.34 -1.77
CA ASP A 50 -1.47 -24.23 -1.55
C ASP A 50 -1.86 -24.24 -0.07
N LEU A 51 -0.87 -24.45 0.81
CA LEU A 51 -1.11 -24.52 2.25
C LEU A 51 -1.66 -23.21 2.80
N LEU A 52 -1.16 -22.07 2.32
CA LEU A 52 -1.61 -20.76 2.77
C LEU A 52 -2.98 -20.34 2.22
N ARG A 53 -3.41 -20.94 1.10
CA ARG A 53 -4.75 -20.75 0.55
C ARG A 53 -5.79 -21.59 1.30
N ILE A 54 -5.45 -22.84 1.63
CA ILE A 54 -6.35 -23.80 2.28
C ILE A 54 -6.45 -23.54 3.79
N PHE A 55 -5.35 -23.12 4.43
CA PHE A 55 -5.27 -23.00 5.89
C PHE A 55 -4.84 -21.61 6.36
N ASP A 56 -5.52 -21.11 7.39
CA ASP A 56 -5.09 -19.89 8.06
C ASP A 56 -3.86 -20.11 8.97
N SER A 57 -3.27 -19.02 9.47
CA SER A 57 -2.08 -19.08 10.33
C SER A 57 -2.34 -19.76 11.69
N LYS A 58 -3.59 -19.83 12.17
CA LYS A 58 -3.95 -20.52 13.41
C LYS A 58 -4.00 -22.03 13.17
N GLN A 59 -4.58 -22.47 12.07
CA GLN A 59 -4.64 -23.85 11.62
C GLN A 59 -3.23 -24.37 11.33
N LEU A 60 -2.42 -23.66 10.55
CA LEU A 60 -1.03 -24.08 10.26
C LEU A 60 -0.19 -24.27 11.53
N ARG A 61 -0.41 -23.45 12.57
CA ARG A 61 0.21 -23.62 13.89
C ARG A 61 -0.35 -24.82 14.66
N ALA A 62 -1.66 -25.00 14.63
CA ALA A 62 -2.33 -26.14 15.28
C ALA A 62 -1.89 -27.49 14.69
N TYR A 63 -1.49 -27.52 13.42
CA TYR A 63 -1.00 -28.68 12.68
C TYR A 63 0.52 -28.60 12.38
N LEU A 64 1.31 -28.03 13.30
CA LEU A 64 2.74 -27.76 13.09
C LEU A 64 3.54 -28.95 12.52
N ASN A 65 3.33 -30.17 13.06
CA ASN A 65 4.04 -31.37 12.61
C ASN A 65 3.70 -31.74 11.16
N VAL A 66 2.44 -31.59 10.77
CA VAL A 66 2.00 -31.86 9.39
C VAL A 66 2.58 -30.81 8.45
N THR A 67 2.49 -29.53 8.82
CA THR A 67 3.07 -28.43 8.05
C THR A 67 4.58 -28.65 7.84
N ARG A 68 5.31 -28.99 8.91
CA ARG A 68 6.74 -29.28 8.85
C ARG A 68 7.06 -30.47 7.95
N PHE A 69 6.30 -31.56 8.06
CA PHE A 69 6.44 -32.72 7.18
C PHE A 69 6.28 -32.35 5.71
N ILE A 70 5.24 -31.59 5.34
CA ILE A 70 4.99 -31.21 3.95
C ILE A 70 6.13 -30.32 3.43
N CYS A 71 6.55 -29.32 4.21
CA CYS A 71 7.68 -28.45 3.90
C CYS A 71 8.98 -29.26 3.67
N GLU A 72 9.30 -30.20 4.57
CA GLU A 72 10.48 -31.06 4.45
C GLU A 72 10.39 -32.00 3.23
N ARG A 73 9.20 -32.58 2.98
CA ARG A 73 8.98 -33.54 1.89
C ARG A 73 9.11 -32.90 0.51
N TYR A 74 8.62 -31.67 0.34
CA TYR A 74 8.61 -30.97 -0.95
C TYR A 74 9.65 -29.85 -1.04
N GLY A 75 10.50 -29.69 -0.03
CA GLY A 75 11.67 -28.81 -0.08
C GLY A 75 11.35 -27.32 -0.09
N PHE A 76 10.31 -26.88 0.61
CA PHE A 76 9.95 -25.46 0.73
C PHE A 76 9.81 -25.00 2.17
N GLN A 77 9.82 -23.68 2.39
CA GLN A 77 9.51 -23.06 3.67
C GLN A 77 8.36 -22.07 3.50
N ILE A 78 7.53 -21.94 4.54
CA ILE A 78 6.50 -20.89 4.62
C ILE A 78 7.11 -19.69 5.34
N ASP A 79 7.80 -18.86 4.57
CA ASP A 79 8.40 -17.62 5.06
C ASP A 79 7.37 -16.49 5.23
N GLU A 80 7.80 -15.38 5.83
CA GLU A 80 6.93 -14.23 6.07
C GLU A 80 6.45 -13.59 4.76
N LYS A 81 7.26 -13.67 3.69
CA LYS A 81 6.93 -13.14 2.37
C LYS A 81 5.77 -13.93 1.75
N ALA A 82 5.78 -15.25 1.83
CA ALA A 82 4.71 -16.12 1.37
C ALA A 82 3.42 -15.87 2.16
N ARG A 83 3.52 -15.72 3.49
CA ARG A 83 2.37 -15.36 4.35
C ARG A 83 1.75 -14.03 3.95
N ALA A 84 2.58 -13.01 3.74
CA ALA A 84 2.12 -11.70 3.29
C ALA A 84 1.42 -11.78 1.93
N ALA A 85 2.00 -12.51 0.97
CA ALA A 85 1.40 -12.69 -0.36
C ALA A 85 0.04 -13.40 -0.29
N ALA A 86 -0.08 -14.46 0.50
CA ALA A 86 -1.34 -15.17 0.68
C ALA A 86 -2.41 -14.32 1.39
N ARG A 87 -2.02 -13.53 2.39
CA ARG A 87 -2.92 -12.56 3.02
C ARG A 87 -3.44 -11.55 1.99
N ASP A 88 -2.55 -10.99 1.18
CA ASP A 88 -2.92 -9.99 0.18
C ASP A 88 -3.83 -10.62 -0.90
N GLN A 89 -3.60 -11.88 -1.28
CA GLN A 89 -4.47 -12.65 -2.16
C GLN A 89 -5.86 -12.90 -1.55
N ALA A 90 -5.93 -13.29 -0.27
CA ALA A 90 -7.19 -13.49 0.43
C ALA A 90 -8.00 -12.18 0.55
N LEU A 91 -7.34 -11.03 0.68
CA LEU A 91 -7.99 -9.72 0.65
C LEU A 91 -8.60 -9.42 -0.73
N ILE A 92 -7.88 -9.75 -1.81
CA ILE A 92 -8.40 -9.61 -3.18
C ILE A 92 -9.65 -10.47 -3.37
N GLU A 93 -9.56 -11.75 -3.02
CA GLU A 93 -10.63 -12.72 -3.21
C GLU A 93 -11.87 -12.34 -2.40
N ARG A 94 -11.68 -11.90 -1.15
CA ARG A 94 -12.78 -11.40 -0.32
C ARG A 94 -13.47 -10.20 -0.96
N GLY A 95 -12.71 -9.19 -1.41
CA GLY A 95 -13.31 -8.00 -2.03
C GLY A 95 -14.10 -8.32 -3.30
N LEU A 96 -13.62 -9.28 -4.10
CA LEU A 96 -14.35 -9.78 -5.26
C LEU A 96 -15.62 -10.56 -4.88
N GLN A 97 -15.56 -11.40 -3.85
CA GLN A 97 -16.73 -12.11 -3.34
C GLN A 97 -17.79 -11.16 -2.79
N GLU A 98 -17.38 -10.14 -2.01
CA GLU A 98 -18.27 -9.09 -1.50
C GLU A 98 -18.94 -8.30 -2.62
N SER A 99 -18.22 -8.12 -3.74
CA SER A 99 -18.73 -7.41 -4.92
C SER A 99 -19.48 -8.31 -5.89
N ALA A 100 -19.54 -9.63 -5.70
CA ALA A 100 -19.98 -10.57 -6.74
C ALA A 100 -21.43 -10.36 -7.22
N SER A 101 -22.31 -9.87 -6.35
CA SER A 101 -23.71 -9.56 -6.68
C SER A 101 -23.94 -8.11 -7.13
N LYS A 102 -22.89 -7.31 -7.22
CA LYS A 102 -22.97 -5.89 -7.58
C LYS A 102 -22.87 -5.69 -9.09
N PRO A 103 -23.47 -4.62 -9.64
CA PRO A 103 -23.41 -4.33 -11.08
C PRO A 103 -21.98 -4.19 -11.63
N TRP A 104 -21.02 -3.82 -10.78
CA TRP A 104 -19.62 -3.61 -11.15
C TRP A 104 -18.70 -4.83 -10.95
N ALA A 105 -19.24 -5.99 -10.56
CA ALA A 105 -18.46 -7.20 -10.31
C ALA A 105 -17.57 -7.61 -11.50
N GLY A 106 -18.12 -7.51 -12.71
CA GLY A 106 -17.42 -7.81 -13.96
C GLY A 106 -16.20 -6.93 -14.15
N TYR A 107 -16.34 -5.61 -13.97
CA TYR A 107 -15.24 -4.67 -14.14
C TYR A 107 -14.09 -4.92 -13.15
N LEU A 108 -14.39 -5.31 -11.90
CA LEU A 108 -13.35 -5.64 -10.91
C LEU A 108 -12.63 -6.96 -11.24
N THR A 109 -13.34 -7.92 -11.81
CA THR A 109 -12.76 -9.20 -12.27
C THR A 109 -11.82 -8.97 -13.45
N ASP A 110 -12.27 -8.21 -14.45
CA ASP A 110 -11.47 -7.83 -15.61
C ASP A 110 -10.26 -6.99 -15.19
N TYR A 111 -10.41 -6.12 -14.20
CA TYR A 111 -9.30 -5.35 -13.67
C TYR A 111 -8.29 -6.21 -12.91
N LYS A 112 -8.72 -7.21 -12.13
CA LYS A 112 -7.79 -8.19 -11.55
C LYS A 112 -6.97 -8.88 -12.64
N ALA A 113 -7.61 -9.30 -13.73
CA ALA A 113 -6.92 -9.91 -14.86
C ALA A 113 -5.93 -8.93 -15.52
N TRP A 114 -6.32 -7.66 -15.69
CA TRP A 114 -5.45 -6.62 -16.24
C TRP A 114 -4.24 -6.29 -15.35
N LEU A 115 -4.35 -6.51 -14.04
CA LEU A 115 -3.28 -6.31 -13.07
C LEU A 115 -2.33 -7.51 -12.94
N MET A 116 -2.56 -8.61 -13.69
CA MET A 116 -1.69 -9.78 -13.70
C MET A 116 -0.23 -9.40 -14.02
N GLY A 117 0.70 -10.05 -13.32
CA GLY A 117 2.14 -9.75 -13.41
C GLY A 117 2.62 -8.65 -12.45
N ARG A 118 1.72 -7.90 -11.81
CA ARG A 118 2.10 -6.98 -10.71
C ARG A 118 2.26 -7.72 -9.38
N PRO A 119 3.04 -7.20 -8.42
CA PRO A 119 3.11 -7.78 -7.07
C PRO A 119 1.74 -7.86 -6.39
N SER A 120 1.45 -8.96 -5.69
CA SER A 120 0.13 -9.20 -5.05
C SER A 120 -0.31 -8.06 -4.12
N ARG A 121 0.65 -7.48 -3.37
CA ARG A 121 0.40 -6.30 -2.53
C ARG A 121 -0.14 -5.12 -3.33
N THR A 122 0.47 -4.84 -4.48
CA THR A 122 0.07 -3.75 -5.37
C THR A 122 -1.30 -4.03 -5.99
N GLN A 123 -1.54 -5.27 -6.42
CA GLN A 123 -2.86 -5.68 -6.93
C GLN A 123 -3.95 -5.46 -5.88
N ALA A 124 -3.72 -5.92 -4.63
CA ALA A 124 -4.67 -5.78 -3.53
C ALA A 124 -4.98 -4.30 -3.24
N GLN A 125 -3.97 -3.43 -3.23
CA GLN A 125 -4.16 -2.01 -2.98
C GLN A 125 -4.96 -1.31 -4.10
N TYR A 126 -4.68 -1.67 -5.36
CA TYR A 126 -5.38 -1.11 -6.51
C TYR A 126 -6.83 -1.59 -6.59
N LEU A 127 -7.06 -2.90 -6.42
CA LEU A 127 -8.40 -3.49 -6.41
C LEU A 127 -9.25 -2.92 -5.27
N ARG A 128 -8.69 -2.81 -4.06
CA ARG A 128 -9.41 -2.20 -2.92
C ARG A 128 -9.82 -0.76 -3.20
N THR A 129 -8.93 0.02 -3.84
CA THR A 129 -9.24 1.41 -4.19
C THR A 129 -10.34 1.47 -5.26
N ALA A 130 -10.25 0.63 -6.29
CA ALA A 130 -11.25 0.54 -7.35
C ALA A 130 -12.63 0.10 -6.80
N GLN A 131 -12.66 -0.92 -5.94
CA GLN A 131 -13.87 -1.40 -5.27
C GLN A 131 -14.52 -0.28 -4.45
N ALA A 132 -13.76 0.40 -3.59
CA ALA A 132 -14.28 1.50 -2.78
C ALA A 132 -14.82 2.65 -3.63
N PHE A 133 -14.18 2.95 -4.77
CA PHE A 133 -14.70 3.92 -5.73
C PHE A 133 -16.01 3.45 -6.34
N CYS A 134 -16.08 2.22 -6.87
CA CYS A 134 -17.28 1.66 -7.47
C CYS A 134 -18.46 1.64 -6.50
N GLU A 135 -18.22 1.27 -5.24
CA GLU A 135 -19.21 1.31 -4.16
C GLU A 135 -19.69 2.74 -3.89
N SER A 136 -18.79 3.71 -3.81
CA SER A 136 -19.15 5.10 -3.46
C SER A 136 -20.06 5.79 -4.46
N ILE A 137 -20.08 5.32 -5.71
CA ILE A 137 -20.90 5.87 -6.79
C ILE A 137 -21.96 4.89 -7.30
N GLU A 138 -22.09 3.74 -6.64
CA GLU A 138 -23.00 2.65 -7.02
C GLU A 138 -22.90 2.31 -8.52
N LEU A 139 -21.66 2.06 -8.98
CA LEU A 139 -21.31 2.01 -10.40
C LEU A 139 -22.16 1.01 -11.22
N SER A 140 -23.06 1.51 -12.06
CA SER A 140 -23.89 0.68 -12.95
C SER A 140 -23.50 0.75 -14.43
N GLY A 141 -22.51 1.58 -14.79
CA GLY A 141 -22.07 1.82 -16.17
C GLY A 141 -20.88 2.78 -16.21
N PRO A 142 -20.59 3.43 -17.35
CA PRO A 142 -19.52 4.43 -17.43
C PRO A 142 -19.73 5.56 -16.40
N PHE A 143 -18.69 5.91 -15.64
CA PHE A 143 -18.74 7.05 -14.72
C PHE A 143 -18.27 8.35 -15.37
N THR A 144 -18.60 9.48 -14.75
CA THR A 144 -18.24 10.82 -15.24
C THR A 144 -17.07 11.42 -14.46
N GLN A 145 -16.56 12.55 -14.95
CA GLN A 145 -15.52 13.32 -14.23
C GLN A 145 -15.98 13.78 -12.85
N GLU A 146 -17.25 14.14 -12.71
CA GLU A 146 -17.84 14.58 -11.44
C GLU A 146 -17.73 13.49 -10.37
N HIS A 147 -17.98 12.23 -10.73
CA HIS A 147 -17.82 11.10 -9.84
C HIS A 147 -16.37 10.97 -9.31
N LEU A 148 -15.37 11.12 -10.18
CA LEU A 148 -13.97 11.11 -9.77
C LEU A 148 -13.62 12.26 -8.82
N VAL A 149 -14.06 13.48 -9.15
CA VAL A 149 -13.80 14.66 -8.30
C VAL A 149 -14.46 14.48 -6.93
N LYS A 150 -15.73 14.10 -6.88
CA LYS A 150 -16.48 13.88 -5.64
C LYS A 150 -15.82 12.84 -4.74
N TYR A 151 -15.38 11.72 -5.32
CA TYR A 151 -14.66 10.69 -4.57
C TYR A 151 -13.30 11.18 -4.07
N LEU A 152 -12.54 11.94 -4.87
CA LEU A 152 -11.22 12.43 -4.48
C LEU A 152 -11.29 13.55 -3.42
N VAL A 153 -12.43 14.25 -3.31
CA VAL A 153 -12.67 15.19 -2.21
C VAL A 153 -12.76 14.45 -0.87
N SER A 154 -13.45 13.30 -0.82
CA SER A 154 -13.56 12.49 0.41
C SER A 154 -12.36 11.57 0.65
N ALA A 155 -11.67 11.13 -0.41
CA ALA A 155 -10.55 10.20 -0.35
C ALA A 155 -9.33 10.69 -1.20
N PRO A 156 -8.67 11.82 -0.82
CA PRO A 156 -7.60 12.41 -1.61
C PRO A 156 -6.37 11.50 -1.75
N GLY A 157 -6.09 10.67 -0.74
CA GLY A 157 -5.00 9.68 -0.76
C GLY A 157 -5.16 8.56 -1.78
N SER A 158 -6.39 8.33 -2.29
CA SER A 158 -6.67 7.28 -3.27
C SER A 158 -6.22 7.62 -4.68
N ARG A 159 -5.86 8.89 -4.95
CA ARG A 159 -5.58 9.39 -6.31
C ARG A 159 -4.60 8.55 -7.10
N ALA A 160 -3.47 8.17 -6.50
CA ALA A 160 -2.43 7.40 -7.19
C ALA A 160 -2.96 6.05 -7.66
N ASN A 161 -3.64 5.32 -6.78
CA ASN A 161 -4.20 4.01 -7.10
C ASN A 161 -5.39 4.13 -8.06
N LEU A 162 -6.23 5.14 -7.87
CA LEU A 162 -7.39 5.39 -8.75
C LEU A 162 -6.96 5.77 -10.17
N SER A 163 -5.79 6.38 -10.35
CA SER A 163 -5.25 6.67 -11.69
C SER A 163 -5.01 5.42 -12.54
N VAL A 164 -4.66 4.31 -11.89
CA VAL A 164 -4.47 3.02 -12.54
C VAL A 164 -5.80 2.44 -12.98
N TRP A 165 -6.84 2.55 -12.14
CA TRP A 165 -8.21 2.17 -12.50
C TRP A 165 -8.74 3.00 -13.68
N VAL A 166 -8.56 4.32 -13.65
CA VAL A 166 -8.96 5.20 -14.75
C VAL A 166 -8.24 4.82 -16.05
N SER A 167 -6.95 4.49 -15.97
CA SER A 167 -6.20 4.02 -17.14
C SER A 167 -6.75 2.70 -17.69
N PHE A 168 -7.11 1.76 -16.82
CA PHE A 168 -7.73 0.49 -17.18
C PHE A 168 -9.07 0.71 -17.92
N VAL A 169 -10.02 1.45 -17.34
CA VAL A 169 -11.34 1.62 -17.96
C VAL A 169 -11.30 2.40 -19.28
N ARG A 170 -10.35 3.32 -19.41
CA ARG A 170 -10.08 4.00 -20.69
C ARG A 170 -9.55 3.03 -21.74
N THR A 171 -8.66 2.12 -21.35
CA THR A 171 -8.00 1.22 -22.29
C THR A 171 -8.93 0.07 -22.70
N GLN A 172 -9.64 -0.54 -21.74
CA GLN A 172 -10.45 -1.74 -21.98
C GLN A 172 -11.88 -1.42 -22.44
N TYR A 173 -12.48 -0.34 -21.93
CA TYR A 173 -13.87 0.00 -22.24
C TYR A 173 -14.03 1.33 -22.97
N SER A 174 -12.93 2.00 -23.33
CA SER A 174 -12.95 3.29 -24.03
C SER A 174 -13.76 4.39 -23.33
N TRP A 175 -13.84 4.35 -21.99
CA TRP A 175 -14.58 5.36 -21.23
C TRP A 175 -13.92 6.74 -21.35
N THR A 176 -14.71 7.77 -21.65
CA THR A 176 -14.26 9.15 -21.82
C THR A 176 -14.05 9.85 -20.46
N VAL A 177 -13.09 9.34 -19.70
CA VAL A 177 -12.69 9.85 -18.40
C VAL A 177 -11.19 10.05 -18.35
N THR A 178 -10.74 10.98 -17.52
CA THR A 178 -9.33 11.30 -17.29
C THR A 178 -9.18 11.61 -15.81
N MET A 179 -8.00 11.39 -15.25
CA MET A 179 -7.78 11.79 -13.85
C MET A 179 -7.88 13.33 -13.75
N PRO A 180 -8.74 13.87 -12.86
CA PRO A 180 -8.79 15.31 -12.61
C PRO A 180 -7.40 15.84 -12.24
N PRO A 181 -7.05 17.12 -12.37
CA PRO A 181 -5.78 17.65 -11.84
C PRO A 181 -5.64 17.39 -10.33
N LYS A 182 -4.41 17.44 -9.79
CA LYS A 182 -4.23 17.36 -8.34
C LYS A 182 -5.01 18.52 -7.72
N LEU A 183 -6.03 18.23 -6.92
CA LEU A 183 -6.65 19.24 -6.07
C LEU A 183 -5.54 19.79 -5.18
N ALA A 184 -5.41 21.12 -5.11
CA ALA A 184 -4.52 21.76 -4.16
C ALA A 184 -4.87 21.20 -2.78
N GLN A 185 -3.94 20.48 -2.16
CA GLN A 185 -4.18 19.92 -0.84
C GLN A 185 -4.49 21.08 0.09
N LYS A 186 -5.58 20.98 0.86
CA LYS A 186 -5.78 21.91 1.97
C LYS A 186 -4.52 21.83 2.85
N PRO A 187 -3.89 22.97 3.21
CA PRO A 187 -2.67 22.95 4.02
C PRO A 187 -2.91 22.09 5.26
N ALA A 188 -1.97 21.22 5.58
CA ALA A 188 -2.07 20.32 6.72
C ALA A 188 -1.67 21.10 7.98
N LEU A 189 -2.45 22.14 8.29
CA LEU A 189 -2.13 23.22 9.24
C LEU A 189 -1.49 22.72 10.56
N LYS A 190 -1.99 21.60 11.12
CA LYS A 190 -1.44 21.03 12.36
C LYS A 190 -0.04 20.40 12.18
N ARG A 191 0.19 19.67 11.10
CA ARG A 191 1.48 19.02 10.81
C ARG A 191 2.50 20.06 10.35
N ASP A 192 2.06 21.01 9.53
CA ASP A 192 2.88 22.09 9.03
C ASP A 192 3.30 23.01 10.19
N ALA A 193 2.41 23.30 11.15
CA ALA A 193 2.78 24.03 12.36
C ALA A 193 3.82 23.29 13.22
N LEU A 194 3.67 21.98 13.44
CA LEU A 194 4.65 21.19 14.19
C LEU A 194 6.02 21.16 13.49
N THR A 195 6.01 21.02 12.17
CA THR A 195 7.23 21.01 11.35
C THR A 195 7.91 22.37 11.38
N LEU A 196 7.14 23.46 11.32
CA LEU A 196 7.65 24.82 11.40
C LEU A 196 8.29 25.10 12.77
N VAL A 197 7.68 24.65 13.87
CA VAL A 197 8.27 24.81 15.22
C VAL A 197 9.64 24.14 15.32
N ASP A 198 9.74 22.90 14.84
CA ASP A 198 11.00 22.16 14.86
C ASP A 198 12.07 22.77 13.94
N LEU A 199 11.67 23.25 12.77
CA LEU A 199 12.55 23.98 11.86
C LEU A 199 13.05 25.28 12.48
N LEU A 200 12.15 26.08 13.06
CA LEU A 200 12.50 27.33 13.74
C LEU A 200 13.50 27.10 14.87
N GLN A 201 13.32 26.06 15.68
CA GLN A 201 14.31 25.70 16.72
C GLN A 201 15.70 25.40 16.15
N ARG A 202 15.78 24.73 15.00
CA ARG A 202 17.05 24.39 14.34
C ARG A 202 17.73 25.58 13.68
N VAL A 203 16.96 26.50 13.09
CA VAL A 203 17.50 27.70 12.43
C VAL A 203 17.77 28.86 13.39
N SER A 204 17.19 28.83 14.59
CA SER A 204 17.42 29.86 15.62
C SER A 204 18.82 29.78 16.26
N VAL A 205 19.54 28.66 16.06
CA VAL A 205 20.91 28.49 16.56
C VAL A 205 21.89 28.86 15.45
N PRO A 206 22.70 29.92 15.62
CA PRO A 206 23.64 30.35 14.60
C PRO A 206 24.64 29.25 14.22
N GLY A 207 24.75 28.96 12.92
CA GLY A 207 25.74 28.00 12.38
C GLY A 207 25.34 26.52 12.43
N SER A 208 24.21 26.14 13.04
CA SER A 208 23.73 24.75 13.04
C SER A 208 22.76 24.42 11.91
N ALA A 209 22.18 25.43 11.28
CA ALA A 209 21.20 25.27 10.22
C ALA A 209 21.85 24.82 8.91
N THR A 210 21.31 23.75 8.32
CA THR A 210 21.65 23.37 6.95
C THR A 210 20.93 24.28 5.95
N ASP A 211 21.43 24.34 4.72
CA ASP A 211 20.81 25.12 3.64
C ASP A 211 19.40 24.61 3.33
N GLU A 212 19.17 23.32 3.53
CA GLU A 212 17.88 22.68 3.35
C GLU A 212 16.90 23.04 4.48
N ASP A 213 17.36 23.17 5.74
CA ASP A 213 16.54 23.64 6.86
C ASP A 213 16.09 25.09 6.65
N LEU A 214 17.01 25.96 6.21
CA LEU A 214 16.71 27.35 5.87
C LEU A 214 15.67 27.44 4.74
N ALA A 215 15.89 26.71 3.64
CA ALA A 215 14.97 26.68 2.51
C ALA A 215 13.59 26.11 2.88
N ALA A 216 13.55 25.05 3.69
CA ALA A 216 12.31 24.45 4.17
C ALA A 216 11.54 25.41 5.08
N THR A 217 12.23 26.14 5.96
CA THR A 217 11.63 27.15 6.83
C THR A 217 10.98 28.27 6.01
N VAL A 218 11.72 28.85 5.07
CA VAL A 218 11.21 29.94 4.20
C VAL A 218 10.05 29.44 3.33
N ALA A 219 10.17 28.24 2.73
CA ALA A 219 9.11 27.66 1.92
C ALA A 219 7.83 27.48 2.73
N LEU A 220 7.93 26.92 3.93
CA LEU A 220 6.79 26.58 4.75
C LEU A 220 6.06 27.81 5.30
N VAL A 221 6.80 28.84 5.73
CA VAL A 221 6.18 30.09 6.24
C VAL A 221 5.42 30.82 5.15
N TYR A 222 6.01 30.95 3.96
CA TYR A 222 5.43 31.75 2.87
C TYR A 222 4.59 30.91 1.90
N GLY A 223 4.31 29.64 2.24
CA GLY A 223 3.38 28.78 1.50
C GLY A 223 3.90 28.28 0.16
N PHE A 224 5.23 28.25 -0.04
CA PHE A 224 5.85 27.65 -1.22
C PHE A 224 6.08 26.15 -1.01
N ASP A 225 6.02 25.38 -2.09
CA ASP A 225 6.79 24.13 -2.13
C ASP A 225 8.28 24.43 -2.38
N LEU A 226 9.19 23.57 -1.93
CA LEU A 226 10.64 23.78 -2.06
C LEU A 226 11.10 24.02 -3.52
N GLY A 227 10.46 23.35 -4.49
CA GLY A 227 10.77 23.53 -5.90
C GLY A 227 10.21 24.82 -6.48
N ALA A 228 9.07 25.30 -5.98
CA ALA A 228 8.51 26.61 -6.30
C ALA A 228 9.37 27.74 -5.73
N LEU A 229 9.80 27.64 -4.46
CA LEU A 229 10.66 28.64 -3.82
C LEU A 229 11.91 28.93 -4.67
N ARG A 230 12.62 27.87 -5.06
CA ARG A 230 13.85 27.96 -5.89
C ARG A 230 13.62 28.51 -7.29
N ARG A 231 12.41 28.40 -7.84
CA ARG A 231 12.08 28.90 -9.18
C ARG A 231 11.54 30.32 -9.17
N GLN A 232 10.79 30.68 -8.13
CA GLN A 232 10.04 31.93 -8.05
C GLN A 232 10.82 33.03 -7.34
N VAL A 233 11.58 32.72 -6.29
CA VAL A 233 12.39 33.72 -5.60
C VAL A 233 13.66 33.98 -6.40
N VAL A 234 13.89 35.24 -6.75
CA VAL A 234 15.04 35.69 -7.55
C VAL A 234 16.04 36.52 -6.74
N GLY A 235 15.71 36.84 -5.49
CA GLY A 235 16.60 37.54 -4.57
C GLY A 235 15.86 38.06 -3.34
N VAL A 236 16.53 38.93 -2.59
CA VAL A 236 15.97 39.66 -1.44
C VAL A 236 16.17 41.15 -1.68
N THR A 237 15.17 41.97 -1.33
CA THR A 237 15.26 43.44 -1.44
C THR A 237 16.16 44.04 -0.36
N ASP A 238 16.51 45.32 -0.49
CA ASP A 238 17.27 46.06 0.54
C ASP A 238 16.55 46.11 1.91
N THR A 239 15.22 45.94 1.90
CA THR A 239 14.37 45.91 3.11
C THR A 239 14.27 44.52 3.75
N GLY A 240 14.88 43.49 3.14
CA GLY A 240 14.86 42.11 3.61
C GLY A 240 13.64 41.30 3.15
N ASP A 241 12.91 41.77 2.13
CA ASP A 241 11.72 41.11 1.61
C ASP A 241 12.06 40.17 0.44
N LEU A 242 11.28 39.10 0.27
CA LEU A 242 11.51 38.14 -0.82
C LEU A 242 11.11 38.77 -2.15
N ASN A 243 12.08 38.91 -3.06
CA ASN A 243 11.80 39.34 -4.42
C ASN A 243 11.46 38.10 -5.28
N THR A 244 10.22 38.01 -5.74
CA THR A 244 9.77 36.90 -6.58
C THR A 244 9.45 37.37 -7.99
N ARG A 245 9.38 36.43 -8.94
CA ARG A 245 8.98 36.71 -10.33
C ARG A 245 7.60 37.35 -10.46
N ASP A 246 6.74 37.13 -9.47
CA ASP A 246 5.36 37.60 -9.45
C ASP A 246 5.18 38.84 -8.54
N GLY A 247 6.27 39.40 -8.02
CA GLY A 247 6.29 40.57 -7.15
C GLY A 247 6.97 40.33 -5.80
N VAL A 248 6.95 41.35 -4.95
CA VAL A 248 7.60 41.30 -3.62
C VAL A 248 6.68 40.65 -2.59
N VAL A 249 7.21 39.69 -1.84
CA VAL A 249 6.55 39.08 -0.68
C VAL A 249 7.16 39.67 0.59
N VAL A 250 6.35 40.41 1.33
CA VAL A 250 6.77 41.08 2.58
C VAL A 250 7.14 40.06 3.63
N VAL A 251 8.36 40.19 4.17
CA VAL A 251 8.91 39.29 5.18
C VAL A 251 8.67 39.87 6.57
N GLN A 252 8.12 39.04 7.47
CA GLN A 252 7.95 39.42 8.87
C GLN A 252 9.30 39.68 9.53
N ASN A 253 9.39 40.71 10.39
CA ASN A 253 10.67 41.17 10.96
C ASN A 253 11.45 40.05 11.66
N GLU A 254 10.74 39.17 12.34
CA GLU A 254 11.26 38.02 13.08
C GLU A 254 11.95 36.98 12.17
N LEU A 255 11.66 37.01 10.87
CA LEU A 255 12.18 36.06 9.88
C LEU A 255 13.20 36.69 8.93
N LYS A 256 13.48 37.99 9.04
CA LYS A 256 14.42 38.68 8.15
C LYS A 256 15.82 38.13 8.23
N GLU A 257 16.30 37.80 9.43
CA GLU A 257 17.62 37.20 9.61
C GLU A 257 17.73 35.82 8.95
N ILE A 258 16.69 34.99 9.10
CA ILE A 258 16.62 33.66 8.49
C ILE A 258 16.57 33.76 6.96
N VAL A 259 15.76 34.68 6.42
CA VAL A 259 15.65 34.92 4.97
C VAL A 259 16.95 35.48 4.40
N ALA A 260 17.61 36.41 5.11
CA ALA A 260 18.89 36.97 4.68
C ALA A 260 20.01 35.92 4.69
N GLU A 261 20.05 35.07 5.72
CA GLU A 261 21.00 33.95 5.80
C GLU A 261 20.76 32.95 4.66
N TRP A 262 19.51 32.55 4.44
CA TRP A 262 19.13 31.67 3.34
C TRP A 262 19.54 32.25 1.98
N ALA A 263 19.22 33.52 1.74
CA ALA A 263 19.52 34.18 0.48
C ALA A 263 21.03 34.25 0.21
N ARG A 264 21.85 34.53 1.22
CA ARG A 264 23.32 34.58 1.09
C ARG A 264 23.93 33.24 0.68
N ARG A 265 23.26 32.13 0.98
CA ARG A 265 23.75 30.78 0.64
C ARG A 265 23.28 30.30 -0.73
N VAL A 266 22.17 30.87 -1.21
CA VAL A 266 21.51 30.46 -2.46
C VAL A 266 21.90 31.35 -3.65
N PHE A 267 22.18 32.63 -3.40
CA PHE A 267 22.54 33.65 -4.39
C PHE A 267 23.97 34.14 -4.15
#